data_AF-A0A7R9ZST2-F1
#
_entry.id   AF-A0A7R9ZST2-F1
#
_cell.length_a   1.000
_cell.length_b   1.000
_cell.length_c   1.000
_cell.angle_alpha   90.00
_cell.angle_beta   90.00
_cell.angle_gamma   90.00
#
_symmetry.space_group_name_H-M   'P 1'
#
loop_
_entity.id
_entity.type
_entity.pdbx_description
1 polymer ?
#
loop_
_entity_poly.entity_id
_entity_poly.type
_entity_poly.pdbx_seq_one_letter_code
_entity_poly.pdbx_strand_id
1 'polypeptide(L)'
;VATKSKGNSGDVMRQVELPNIEPKHFRSLLQFLYAQDTSFIDSDDTTQSDLRALIVMANQFGCCKLKLIIEAELCDSYLTSDTCIDLLLLADTHSCALLKDCALAMVTLLWPSLLGHADFPNLAKCEALLVEIHRNSLGQASSDEYEKLSVGALYEILETRGELDLICDMTRTELLQEVRAGQDG
;
A
#
# COMPACT_ATOMS: atom_id res chain seq x y z
N VAL A 1 8.80 12.36 48.52
CA VAL A 1 7.79 13.43 48.40
C VAL A 1 6.56 12.83 47.75
N ALA A 2 5.47 12.71 48.51
CA ALA A 2 4.20 12.18 48.03
C ALA A 2 3.37 13.34 47.47
N THR A 3 2.77 13.16 46.30
CA THR A 3 1.61 13.95 45.89
C THR A 3 0.47 12.99 45.55
N LYS A 4 -0.37 12.81 46.55
CA LYS A 4 -1.70 12.18 46.47
C LYS A 4 -2.64 13.21 45.85
N SER A 5 -3.27 12.91 44.72
CA SER A 5 -4.43 13.65 44.24
C SER A 5 -5.68 12.78 44.42
N LYS A 6 -6.74 13.38 44.99
CA LYS A 6 -7.99 12.73 45.35
C LYS A 6 -9.16 13.56 44.78
N GLY A 7 -10.02 12.89 44.02
CA GLY A 7 -11.41 13.26 43.71
C GLY A 7 -11.63 13.99 42.37
N ASN A 8 -12.41 13.45 41.44
CA ASN A 8 -13.86 13.64 41.36
C ASN A 8 -14.49 12.79 40.23
N SER A 9 -15.76 12.42 40.37
CA SER A 9 -16.57 11.69 39.38
C SER A 9 -16.99 12.59 38.21
N GLY A 10 -16.95 12.08 36.97
CA GLY A 10 -17.62 12.71 35.82
C GLY A 10 -16.80 12.66 34.53
N ASP A 11 -17.22 11.80 33.61
CA ASP A 11 -16.67 11.51 32.28
C ASP A 11 -15.30 10.80 32.26
N VAL A 12 -15.33 9.50 31.93
CA VAL A 12 -14.11 8.70 31.76
C VAL A 12 -13.47 9.17 30.46
N MET A 13 -12.56 10.14 30.55
CA MET A 13 -11.74 10.57 29.42
C MET A 13 -11.00 9.34 28.89
N ARG A 14 -11.46 8.79 27.77
CA ARG A 14 -10.76 7.70 27.09
C ARG A 14 -9.57 8.30 26.37
N GLN A 15 -8.43 8.27 27.04
CA GLN A 15 -7.15 8.62 26.43
C GLN A 15 -6.64 7.42 25.63
N VAL A 16 -6.34 7.63 24.35
CA VAL A 16 -5.69 6.64 23.49
C VAL A 16 -4.30 7.17 23.19
N GLU A 17 -3.27 6.43 23.58
CA GLU A 17 -1.88 6.75 23.27
C GLU A 17 -1.50 6.07 21.95
N LEU A 18 -0.92 6.87 21.04
CA LEU A 18 -0.49 6.44 19.72
C LEU A 18 1.04 6.53 19.64
N PRO A 19 1.78 5.51 20.08
CA PRO A 19 3.23 5.52 20.02
C PRO A 19 3.73 5.42 18.57
N ASN A 20 4.88 6.05 18.28
CA ASN A 20 5.58 5.99 16.99
C ASN A 20 4.81 6.57 15.78
N ILE A 21 3.85 7.46 16.03
CA ILE A 21 3.08 8.14 15.00
C ILE A 21 3.50 9.61 14.97
N GLU A 22 3.99 10.06 13.82
CA GLU A 22 4.34 11.47 13.65
C GLU A 22 3.05 12.31 13.55
N PRO A 23 2.93 13.43 14.29
CA PRO A 23 1.69 14.21 14.33
C PRO A 23 1.23 14.71 12.96
N LYS A 24 2.17 14.97 12.04
CA LYS A 24 1.87 15.44 10.69
C LYS A 24 1.10 14.40 9.88
N HIS A 25 1.57 13.15 9.88
CA HIS A 25 0.95 12.05 9.16
C HIS A 25 -0.42 11.69 9.76
N PHE A 26 -0.56 11.75 11.09
CA PHE A 26 -1.83 11.53 11.76
C PHE A 26 -2.87 12.60 11.41
N ARG A 27 -2.44 13.85 11.28
CA ARG A 27 -3.32 14.93 10.82
C ARG A 27 -3.82 14.69 9.39
N SER A 28 -2.94 14.28 8.48
CA SER A 28 -3.33 13.92 7.11
C SER A 28 -4.33 12.75 7.09
N LEU A 29 -4.10 11.72 7.92
CA LEU A 29 -5.01 10.59 8.06
C LEU A 29 -6.39 11.03 8.58
N LEU A 30 -6.44 11.92 9.58
CA LEU A 30 -7.70 12.46 10.08
C LEU A 30 -8.42 13.33 9.04
N GLN A 31 -7.69 14.14 8.28
CA GLN A 31 -8.26 14.95 7.19
C GLN A 31 -8.89 14.06 6.13
N PHE A 32 -8.20 12.98 5.75
CA PHE A 32 -8.77 11.99 4.84
C PHE A 32 -10.02 11.31 5.42
N LEU A 33 -9.98 10.85 6.67
CA LEU A 33 -11.12 10.15 7.29
C LEU A 33 -12.38 11.03 7.42
N TYR A 34 -12.20 12.33 7.71
CA TYR A 34 -13.32 13.23 7.96
C TYR A 34 -13.78 14.01 6.72
N ALA A 35 -12.87 14.34 5.80
CA ALA A 35 -13.14 15.21 4.67
C ALA A 35 -12.85 14.55 3.31
N GLN A 36 -12.33 13.32 3.29
CA GLN A 36 -11.79 12.67 2.08
C GLN A 36 -10.76 13.52 1.34
N ASP A 37 -10.06 14.38 2.09
CA ASP A 37 -9.07 15.31 1.55
C ASP A 37 -7.74 14.58 1.34
N THR A 38 -7.24 14.61 0.10
CA THR A 38 -5.97 14.02 -0.33
C THR A 38 -4.96 15.08 -0.77
N SER A 39 -5.23 16.37 -0.54
CA SER A 39 -4.35 17.48 -0.96
C SER A 39 -2.93 17.42 -0.38
N PHE A 40 -2.73 16.69 0.70
CA PHE A 40 -1.39 16.45 1.27
C PHE A 40 -0.53 15.53 0.39
N ILE A 41 -1.09 14.80 -0.56
CA ILE A 41 -0.33 13.92 -1.47
C ILE A 41 0.33 14.78 -2.56
N ASP A 42 -0.43 15.70 -3.14
CA ASP A 42 0.00 16.58 -4.23
C ASP A 42 0.80 17.82 -3.75
N SER A 43 1.04 17.96 -2.45
CA SER A 43 1.77 19.12 -1.94
C SER A 43 3.27 18.97 -2.17
N ASP A 44 3.92 20.03 -2.67
CA ASP A 44 5.38 20.09 -2.92
C ASP A 44 6.24 19.78 -1.68
N ASP A 45 5.68 19.92 -0.47
CA ASP A 45 6.35 19.62 0.79
C ASP A 45 6.35 18.11 1.13
N THR A 46 5.58 17.29 0.40
CA THR A 46 5.43 15.86 0.68
C THR A 46 6.52 15.06 0.02
N THR A 47 7.37 14.45 0.85
CA THR A 47 8.48 13.65 0.37
C THR A 47 8.08 12.18 0.23
N GLN A 48 8.86 11.42 -0.55
CA GLN A 48 8.76 9.95 -0.60
C GLN A 48 8.75 9.32 0.80
N SER A 49 9.55 9.85 1.74
CA SER A 49 9.62 9.33 3.10
C SER A 49 8.31 9.52 3.86
N ASP A 50 7.61 10.62 3.61
CA ASP A 50 6.33 10.92 4.25
C ASP A 50 5.23 10.01 3.72
N LEU A 51 5.20 9.77 2.40
CA LEU A 51 4.28 8.80 1.78
C LEU A 51 4.50 7.38 2.31
N ARG A 52 5.76 6.95 2.45
CA ARG A 52 6.10 5.63 3.04
C ARG A 52 5.59 5.52 4.47
N ALA A 53 5.87 6.53 5.31
CA ALA A 53 5.41 6.55 6.70
C ALA A 53 3.87 6.57 6.79
N LEU A 54 3.21 7.25 5.86
CA LEU A 54 1.77 7.30 5.80
C LEU A 54 1.15 5.97 5.34
N ILE A 55 1.78 5.21 4.43
CA ILE A 55 1.34 3.83 4.13
C ILE A 55 1.38 2.96 5.39
N VAL A 56 2.48 3.00 6.13
CA VAL A 56 2.61 2.22 7.38
C VAL A 56 1.49 2.58 8.35
N MET A 57 1.19 3.87 8.47
CA MET A 57 0.09 4.36 9.30
C MET A 57 -1.26 3.92 8.76
N ALA A 58 -1.55 4.15 7.48
CA ALA A 58 -2.81 3.77 6.86
C ALA A 58 -3.08 2.27 7.05
N ASN A 59 -2.05 1.43 6.93
CA ASN A 59 -2.13 0.00 7.21
C ASN A 59 -2.44 -0.29 8.69
N GLN A 60 -1.80 0.40 9.63
CA GLN A 60 -2.09 0.25 11.07
C GLN A 60 -3.53 0.65 11.44
N PHE A 61 -4.08 1.66 10.76
CA PHE A 61 -5.43 2.15 11.00
C PHE A 61 -6.49 1.47 10.12
N GLY A 62 -6.12 0.53 9.25
CA GLY A 62 -7.04 -0.15 8.32
C GLY A 62 -7.69 0.79 7.31
N CYS A 63 -7.01 1.89 6.94
CA CYS A 63 -7.49 2.90 6.00
C CYS A 63 -7.11 2.51 4.56
N CYS A 64 -7.90 1.62 3.98
CA CYS A 64 -7.61 0.95 2.70
C CYS A 64 -7.60 1.91 1.52
N LYS A 65 -8.61 2.79 1.45
CA LYS A 65 -8.72 3.82 0.41
C LYS A 65 -7.52 4.77 0.41
N LEU A 66 -7.10 5.19 1.61
CA LEU A 66 -5.91 6.02 1.77
C LEU A 66 -4.65 5.29 1.29
N LYS A 67 -4.51 4.02 1.65
CA LYS A 67 -3.40 3.14 1.22
C LYS A 67 -3.31 3.10 -0.32
N LEU A 68 -4.43 2.84 -1.00
CA LEU A 68 -4.47 2.75 -2.47
C LEU A 68 -4.07 4.06 -3.17
N ILE A 69 -4.54 5.19 -2.68
CA ILE A 69 -4.21 6.50 -3.28
C ILE A 69 -2.72 6.80 -3.12
N ILE A 70 -2.14 6.52 -1.94
CA ILE A 70 -0.71 6.71 -1.71
C ILE A 70 0.13 5.71 -2.54
N GLU A 71 -0.35 4.46 -2.68
CA GLU A 71 0.30 3.46 -3.54
C GLU A 71 0.35 3.91 -5.01
N ALA A 72 -0.74 4.49 -5.51
CA ALA A 72 -0.79 5.04 -6.87
C ALA A 72 0.23 6.17 -7.06
N GLU A 73 0.29 7.13 -6.12
CA GLU A 73 1.27 8.22 -6.18
C GLU A 73 2.71 7.71 -6.11
N LEU A 74 2.99 6.72 -5.26
CA LEU A 74 4.32 6.10 -5.21
C LEU A 74 4.68 5.36 -6.50
N CYS A 75 3.71 4.73 -7.16
CA CYS A 75 3.91 4.07 -8.44
C CYS A 75 4.16 5.10 -9.57
N ASP A 76 3.46 6.24 -9.57
CA ASP A 76 3.58 7.23 -10.65
C ASP A 76 4.79 8.17 -10.49
N SER A 77 5.03 8.68 -9.29
CA SER A 77 6.02 9.76 -9.07
C SER A 77 7.38 9.28 -8.56
N TYR A 78 7.43 8.12 -7.88
CA TYR A 78 8.62 7.70 -7.13
C TYR A 78 9.19 6.35 -7.55
N LEU A 79 8.54 5.67 -8.50
CA LEU A 79 8.98 4.40 -9.03
C LEU A 79 10.03 4.62 -10.12
N THR A 80 11.30 4.52 -9.73
CA THR A 80 12.46 4.66 -10.64
C THR A 80 13.34 3.43 -10.58
N SER A 81 14.28 3.27 -11.52
CA SER A 81 15.16 2.09 -11.60
C SER A 81 15.89 1.80 -10.29
N ASP A 82 16.23 2.86 -9.55
CA ASP A 82 17.03 2.76 -8.34
C ASP A 82 16.14 2.48 -7.11
N THR A 83 14.93 3.03 -7.09
CA THR A 83 14.00 2.88 -5.95
C THR A 83 13.08 1.65 -6.06
N CYS A 84 13.11 0.93 -7.19
CA CYS A 84 12.17 -0.15 -7.47
C CYS A 84 12.26 -1.33 -6.52
N ILE A 85 13.47 -1.72 -6.12
CA ILE A 85 13.69 -2.85 -5.21
C ILE A 85 13.19 -2.48 -3.80
N ASP A 86 13.53 -1.28 -3.35
CA ASP A 86 13.12 -0.79 -2.03
C ASP A 86 11.60 -0.66 -1.92
N LEU A 87 10.95 -0.10 -2.95
CA LEU A 87 9.50 0.02 -3.00
C LEU A 87 8.82 -1.34 -3.12
N LEU A 88 9.41 -2.30 -3.86
CA LEU A 88 8.90 -3.67 -3.93
C LEU A 88 8.94 -4.34 -2.55
N LEU A 89 10.05 -4.20 -1.82
CA LEU A 89 10.18 -4.76 -0.48
C LEU A 89 9.20 -4.09 0.49
N LEU A 90 9.06 -2.77 0.43
CA LEU A 90 8.07 -2.03 1.20
C LEU A 90 6.65 -2.54 0.91
N ALA A 91 6.31 -2.72 -0.36
CA ALA A 91 4.99 -3.17 -0.77
C ALA A 91 4.68 -4.58 -0.28
N ASP A 92 5.67 -5.47 -0.29
CA ASP A 92 5.54 -6.82 0.27
C ASP A 92 5.35 -6.78 1.80
N THR A 93 6.07 -5.91 2.52
CA THR A 93 5.94 -5.80 3.99
C THR A 93 4.62 -5.21 4.46
N HIS A 94 3.98 -4.35 3.66
CA HIS A 94 2.74 -3.65 4.01
C HIS A 94 1.51 -4.13 3.23
N SER A 95 1.62 -5.25 2.52
CA SER A 95 0.53 -5.82 1.71
C SER A 95 -0.09 -4.79 0.76
N CYS A 96 0.76 -4.05 0.06
CA CYS A 96 0.39 -3.06 -0.94
C CYS A 96 0.33 -3.70 -2.32
N ALA A 97 -0.85 -4.18 -2.71
CA ALA A 97 -1.01 -4.95 -3.94
C ALA A 97 -0.76 -4.12 -5.22
N LEU A 98 -1.12 -2.84 -5.25
CA LEU A 98 -0.90 -1.98 -6.44
C LEU A 98 0.59 -1.73 -6.64
N LEU A 99 1.23 -1.25 -5.58
CA LEU A 99 2.64 -0.89 -5.62
C LEU A 99 3.51 -2.12 -5.91
N LYS A 100 3.14 -3.28 -5.35
CA LYS A 100 3.82 -4.55 -5.62
C LYS A 100 3.76 -4.93 -7.10
N ASP A 101 2.58 -4.85 -7.72
CA ASP A 101 2.42 -5.15 -9.14
C ASP A 101 3.22 -4.20 -10.05
N CYS A 102 3.12 -2.89 -9.79
CA CYS A 102 3.89 -1.89 -10.51
C CYS A 102 5.40 -2.16 -10.41
N ALA A 103 5.89 -2.36 -9.19
CA ALA A 103 7.31 -2.56 -8.93
C ALA A 103 7.80 -3.90 -9.51
N LEU A 104 6.99 -4.97 -9.43
CA LEU A 104 7.30 -6.27 -10.01
C LEU A 104 7.42 -6.20 -11.54
N ALA A 105 6.49 -5.49 -12.20
CA ALA A 105 6.53 -5.26 -13.63
C ALA A 105 7.82 -4.54 -14.04
N MET A 106 8.17 -3.47 -13.31
CA MET A 106 9.38 -2.71 -13.61
C MET A 106 10.67 -3.50 -13.33
N VAL A 107 10.73 -4.26 -12.21
CA VAL A 107 11.85 -5.15 -11.87
C VAL A 107 12.04 -6.24 -12.93
N THR A 108 10.94 -6.78 -13.47
CA THR A 108 11.01 -7.80 -14.53
C THR A 108 11.63 -7.23 -15.81
N LEU A 109 11.30 -5.98 -16.17
CA LEU A 109 11.87 -5.29 -17.33
C LEU A 109 13.34 -4.89 -17.11
N LEU A 110 13.69 -4.52 -15.88
CA LEU A 110 15.03 -4.06 -15.50
C LEU A 110 15.93 -5.18 -14.98
N TRP A 111 15.46 -6.43 -14.93
CA TRP A 111 16.18 -7.58 -14.38
C TRP A 111 17.65 -7.71 -14.83
N PRO A 112 18.00 -7.50 -16.12
CA PRO A 112 19.39 -7.56 -16.57
C PRO A 112 20.28 -6.47 -15.95
N SER A 113 19.71 -5.29 -15.70
CA SER A 113 20.40 -4.11 -15.16
C SER A 113 20.41 -4.08 -13.63
N LEU A 114 19.49 -4.80 -13.00
CA LEU A 114 19.26 -4.80 -11.55
C LEU A 114 20.33 -5.57 -10.77
N LEU A 115 21.04 -6.49 -11.42
CA LEU A 115 22.03 -7.37 -10.80
C LEU A 115 23.22 -6.61 -10.17
N GLY A 116 23.42 -5.33 -10.54
CA GLY A 116 24.44 -4.45 -9.98
C GLY A 116 23.93 -3.45 -8.93
N HIS A 117 22.64 -3.45 -8.58
CA HIS A 117 22.06 -2.49 -7.66
C HIS A 117 22.40 -2.81 -6.19
N ALA A 118 22.53 -1.78 -5.36
CA ALA A 118 22.90 -1.91 -3.95
C ALA A 118 21.90 -2.74 -3.13
N ASP A 119 20.62 -2.70 -3.51
CA ASP A 119 19.53 -3.36 -2.79
C ASP A 119 19.19 -4.77 -3.30
N PHE A 120 19.83 -5.22 -4.38
CA PHE A 120 19.68 -6.58 -4.89
C PHE A 120 19.94 -7.67 -3.84
N PRO A 121 20.94 -7.55 -2.93
CA PRO A 121 21.14 -8.51 -1.85
C PRO A 121 19.97 -8.60 -0.87
N ASN A 122 19.16 -7.54 -0.71
CA ASN A 122 17.97 -7.57 0.13
C ASN A 122 16.83 -8.32 -0.56
N LEU A 123 16.65 -8.10 -1.87
CA LEU A 123 15.73 -8.90 -2.68
C LEU A 123 16.13 -10.38 -2.72
N ALA A 124 17.42 -10.67 -2.83
CA ALA A 124 17.96 -12.02 -2.88
C ALA A 124 17.73 -12.83 -1.59
N LYS A 125 17.51 -12.16 -0.44
CA LYS A 125 17.13 -12.83 0.82
C LYS A 125 15.67 -13.28 0.82
N CYS A 126 14.82 -12.66 0.01
CA CYS A 126 13.40 -12.97 -0.06
C CYS A 126 13.12 -14.00 -1.16
N GLU A 127 13.19 -15.30 -0.81
CA GLU A 127 12.94 -16.40 -1.75
C GLU A 127 11.54 -16.30 -2.41
N ALA A 128 10.53 -15.87 -1.65
CA ALA A 128 9.15 -15.72 -2.16
C ALA A 128 9.06 -14.72 -3.32
N LEU A 129 9.71 -13.56 -3.19
CA LEU A 129 9.72 -12.53 -4.23
C LEU A 129 10.50 -12.97 -5.47
N LEU A 130 11.60 -13.71 -5.31
CA LEU A 130 12.36 -14.26 -6.45
C LEU A 130 11.52 -15.25 -7.26
N VAL A 131 10.79 -16.13 -6.58
CA VAL A 131 9.87 -17.08 -7.23
C VAL A 131 8.74 -16.34 -7.96
N GLU A 132 8.22 -15.27 -7.36
CA GLU A 132 7.17 -14.44 -7.96
C GLU A 132 7.66 -13.69 -9.21
N ILE A 133 8.84 -13.07 -9.15
CA ILE A 133 9.49 -12.41 -10.29
C ILE A 133 9.74 -13.43 -11.42
N HIS A 134 10.27 -14.61 -11.09
CA HIS A 134 10.50 -15.65 -12.08
C HIS A 134 9.20 -16.10 -12.74
N ARG A 135 8.13 -16.31 -11.95
CA ARG A 135 6.79 -16.65 -12.47
C ARG A 135 6.24 -15.57 -13.39
N ASN A 136 6.41 -14.30 -13.04
CA ASN A 136 5.95 -13.17 -13.86
C ASN A 136 6.75 -13.05 -15.18
N SER A 137 8.06 -13.28 -15.13
CA SER A 137 8.93 -13.29 -16.32
C SER A 137 8.58 -14.38 -17.32
N LEU A 138 8.00 -15.49 -16.84
CA LEU A 138 7.56 -16.60 -17.68
C LEU A 138 6.26 -16.32 -18.43
N GLY A 139 5.65 -15.14 -18.24
CA GLY A 139 4.53 -14.65 -19.04
C GLY A 139 3.45 -15.70 -19.23
N GLN A 140 2.63 -15.95 -18.21
CA GLN A 140 1.44 -16.76 -18.40
C GLN A 140 0.52 -16.00 -19.37
N ALA A 141 0.47 -16.45 -20.62
CA ALA A 141 -0.50 -15.99 -21.60
C ALA A 141 -1.87 -16.58 -21.21
N SER A 142 -2.53 -15.98 -20.23
CA SER A 142 -3.91 -16.30 -19.94
C SER A 142 -4.83 -15.61 -20.96
N SER A 143 -5.92 -16.28 -21.31
CA SER A 143 -6.92 -15.75 -22.24
C SER A 143 -7.84 -14.72 -21.57
N ASP A 144 -7.67 -14.46 -20.28
CA ASP A 144 -8.61 -13.71 -19.47
C ASP A 144 -8.33 -12.21 -19.55
N GLU A 145 -9.35 -11.44 -19.94
CA GLU A 145 -9.26 -9.99 -20.10
C GLU A 145 -8.91 -9.30 -18.77
N TYR A 146 -9.42 -9.82 -17.65
CA TYR A 146 -9.13 -9.34 -16.29
C TYR A 146 -7.67 -9.52 -15.85
N GLU A 147 -6.98 -10.53 -16.37
CA GLU A 147 -5.59 -10.78 -15.99
C GLU A 147 -4.61 -9.77 -16.60
N LYS A 148 -5.09 -8.97 -17.57
CA LYS A 148 -4.36 -7.83 -18.15
C LYS A 148 -4.63 -6.52 -17.42
N LEU A 149 -5.66 -6.45 -16.59
CA LEU A 149 -5.97 -5.27 -15.82
C LEU A 149 -4.95 -5.10 -14.68
N SER A 150 -4.59 -3.84 -14.44
CA SER A 150 -3.81 -3.48 -13.26
C SER A 150 -4.65 -3.71 -12.01
N VAL A 151 -4.00 -3.94 -10.87
CA VAL A 151 -4.69 -4.04 -9.58
C VAL A 151 -5.55 -2.79 -9.31
N GLY A 152 -5.20 -1.62 -9.88
CA GLY A 152 -5.94 -0.37 -9.71
C GLY A 152 -7.29 -0.41 -10.37
N ALA A 153 -7.32 -0.89 -11.61
CA ALA A 153 -8.57 -1.07 -12.33
C ALA A 153 -9.44 -2.18 -11.72
N LEU A 154 -8.84 -3.21 -11.12
CA LEU A 154 -9.60 -4.23 -10.36
C LEU A 154 -10.26 -3.62 -9.11
N TYR A 155 -9.55 -2.77 -8.36
CA TYR A 155 -10.14 -2.03 -7.24
C TYR A 155 -11.26 -1.09 -7.71
N GLU A 156 -11.07 -0.34 -8.78
CA GLU A 156 -12.10 0.56 -9.32
C GLU A 156 -13.38 -0.20 -9.71
N ILE A 157 -13.24 -1.38 -10.32
CA ILE A 157 -14.38 -2.27 -10.62
C ILE A 157 -15.10 -2.67 -9.32
N LEU A 158 -14.39 -3.03 -8.26
CA LEU A 158 -14.99 -3.36 -6.97
C LEU A 158 -15.60 -2.13 -6.27
N GLU A 159 -15.10 -0.93 -6.56
CA GLU A 159 -15.62 0.33 -6.00
C GLU A 159 -17.00 0.63 -6.57
N THR A 160 -17.12 0.47 -7.88
CA THR A 160 -18.41 0.63 -8.58
C THR A 160 -19.47 -0.37 -8.11
N ARG A 161 -19.05 -1.53 -7.56
CA ARG A 161 -19.93 -2.54 -6.95
C ARG A 161 -20.27 -2.25 -5.49
N GLY A 162 -19.54 -1.35 -4.81
CA GLY A 162 -19.78 -0.98 -3.42
C GLY A 162 -19.19 -1.94 -2.38
N GLU A 163 -18.29 -2.85 -2.77
CA GLU A 163 -17.74 -3.92 -1.90
C GLU A 163 -16.36 -3.58 -1.32
N LEU A 164 -15.85 -2.38 -1.57
CA LEU A 164 -14.44 -2.04 -1.36
C LEU A 164 -14.01 -1.92 0.11
N ASP A 165 -14.92 -1.53 1.01
CA ASP A 165 -14.61 -1.36 2.44
C ASP A 165 -14.32 -2.70 3.16
N LEU A 166 -14.52 -3.85 2.50
CA LEU A 166 -14.28 -5.20 3.05
C LEU A 166 -13.00 -5.87 2.50
N ILE A 167 -12.34 -5.29 1.50
CA ILE A 167 -11.43 -6.03 0.57
C ILE A 167 -9.97 -5.49 0.57
N CYS A 168 -9.65 -4.68 1.58
CA CYS A 168 -8.47 -3.83 1.70
C CYS A 168 -7.07 -4.45 1.54
N ASP A 169 -6.94 -5.75 1.79
CA ASP A 169 -5.66 -6.46 1.84
C ASP A 169 -5.65 -7.67 0.90
N MET A 170 -6.58 -7.74 -0.05
CA MET A 170 -6.57 -8.81 -1.03
C MET A 170 -5.33 -8.72 -1.91
N THR A 171 -4.69 -9.87 -2.08
CA THR A 171 -3.68 -10.09 -3.10
C THR A 171 -4.29 -9.93 -4.49
N ARG A 172 -3.46 -9.66 -5.51
CA ARG A 172 -3.90 -9.57 -6.92
C ARG A 172 -4.80 -10.77 -7.32
N THR A 173 -4.43 -11.98 -6.88
CA THR A 173 -5.17 -13.21 -7.18
C THR A 173 -6.54 -13.25 -6.52
N GLU A 174 -6.65 -12.76 -5.29
CA GLU A 174 -7.90 -12.69 -4.55
C GLU A 174 -8.84 -11.63 -5.16
N LEU A 175 -8.31 -10.46 -5.57
CA LEU A 175 -9.08 -9.45 -6.30
C LEU A 175 -9.63 -9.99 -7.62
N LEU A 176 -8.81 -10.73 -8.38
CA LEU A 176 -9.25 -11.38 -9.62
C LEU A 176 -10.37 -12.40 -9.35
N GLN A 177 -10.31 -13.12 -8.24
CA GLN A 177 -11.33 -14.10 -7.88
C GLN A 177 -12.66 -13.41 -7.53
N GLU A 178 -12.65 -12.31 -6.78
CA GLU A 178 -13.87 -11.55 -6.44
C GLU A 178 -14.49 -10.87 -7.66
N VAL A 179 -13.66 -10.27 -8.52
CA VAL A 179 -14.16 -9.66 -9.76
C VAL A 179 -14.87 -10.69 -10.64
N ARG A 180 -14.33 -11.92 -10.73
CA ARG A 180 -14.94 -13.07 -11.41
C ARG A 180 -16.22 -13.55 -10.71
N ALA A 181 -16.21 -13.67 -9.39
CA ALA A 181 -17.38 -14.14 -8.62
C ALA A 181 -18.60 -13.23 -8.80
N GLY A 182 -18.40 -11.91 -8.88
CA GLY A 182 -19.47 -10.96 -9.13
C GLY A 182 -19.97 -10.88 -10.58
N GLN A 183 -19.47 -11.71 -11.52
CA GLN A 183 -20.07 -11.86 -12.86
C GLN A 183 -21.14 -12.95 -12.94
N ASP A 184 -21.18 -13.88 -11.99
CA ASP A 184 -22.08 -15.04 -11.99
C ASP A 184 -23.40 -14.80 -11.22
N GLY A 185 -23.66 -13.56 -10.76
CA GLY A 185 -24.89 -13.13 -10.05
C GLY A 185 -25.66 -12.06 -10.81
#